data_AF-A0A7S0WVM6-F1
#
_entry.id   AF-A0A7S0WVM6-F1
#
_cell.length_a   1.000
_cell.length_b   1.000
_cell.length_c   1.000
_cell.angle_alpha   90.00
_cell.angle_beta   90.00
_cell.angle_gamma   90.00
#
_symmetry.space_group_name_H-M   'P 1'
#
loop_
_entity.id
_entity.type
_entity.pdbx_description
1 polymer ?
#
loop_
_entity_poly.entity_id
_entity_poly.type
_entity_poly.pdbx_seq_one_letter_code
_entity_poly.pdbx_strand_id
1 'polypeptide(L)'
;ETLPRAVPSWFVKVEQMRDQVCANNLKTYWVPSVVQEKRFHNWLSSAHDWAVSRTRYWGTPIPMWANEDFSEMRCIGSIEELEQLTGQKITDIHRHFIDHLEIPSSKGGPPLKRVED
;
A
#
# COMPACT_ATOMS: atom_id res chain seq x y z
N GLU A 1 -17.42 18.92 -7.80
CA GLU A 1 -17.58 17.52 -8.20
C GLU A 1 -16.21 16.88 -8.41
N THR A 2 -16.07 15.58 -8.17
CA THR A 2 -14.85 14.83 -8.50
C THR A 2 -14.90 14.37 -9.95
N LEU A 3 -13.79 14.53 -10.69
CA LEU A 3 -13.68 14.13 -12.09
C LEU A 3 -12.95 12.78 -12.21
N PRO A 4 -13.55 11.73 -12.81
CA PRO A 4 -12.85 10.47 -13.07
C PRO A 4 -11.79 10.66 -14.14
N ARG A 5 -10.56 10.25 -13.85
CA ARG A 5 -9.43 10.23 -14.79
C ARG A 5 -8.61 8.96 -14.58
N ALA A 6 -8.06 8.43 -15.65
CA ALA A 6 -7.09 7.34 -15.57
C ALA A 6 -5.74 7.89 -15.09
N VAL A 7 -5.30 7.43 -13.92
CA VAL A 7 -3.99 7.72 -13.34
C VAL A 7 -3.40 6.42 -12.80
N PRO A 8 -2.07 6.24 -12.84
CA PRO A 8 -1.45 5.09 -12.19
C PRO A 8 -1.73 5.14 -10.68
N SER A 9 -2.04 3.98 -10.08
CA SER A 9 -2.32 3.85 -8.66
C SER A 9 -2.01 2.43 -8.19
N TRP A 10 -1.62 2.31 -6.93
CA TRP A 10 -1.46 1.02 -6.25
C TRP A 10 -2.79 0.58 -5.65
N PHE A 11 -3.11 -0.71 -5.81
CA PHE A 11 -4.36 -1.31 -5.35
C PHE A 11 -4.12 -2.53 -4.49
N VAL A 12 -4.94 -2.70 -3.46
CA VAL A 12 -5.10 -3.96 -2.73
C VAL A 12 -6.27 -4.72 -3.32
N LYS A 13 -6.07 -6.02 -3.62
CA LYS A 13 -7.06 -6.91 -4.24
C LYS A 13 -8.17 -7.31 -3.26
N VAL A 14 -9.06 -6.37 -2.95
CA VAL A 14 -10.15 -6.56 -1.99
C VAL A 14 -11.27 -7.43 -2.56
N GLU A 15 -11.49 -7.39 -3.88
CA GLU A 15 -12.57 -8.15 -4.51
C GLU A 15 -12.45 -9.66 -4.23
N GLN A 16 -11.22 -10.19 -4.20
CA GLN A 16 -10.95 -11.60 -3.95
C GLN A 16 -11.18 -12.04 -2.49
N MET A 17 -11.15 -11.10 -1.54
CA MET A 17 -11.36 -11.37 -0.11
C MET A 17 -12.76 -10.97 0.37
N ARG A 18 -13.63 -10.51 -0.53
CA ARG A 18 -14.95 -9.95 -0.20
C ARG A 18 -15.80 -10.90 0.64
N ASP A 19 -15.89 -12.16 0.24
CA ASP A 19 -16.69 -13.17 0.94
C ASP A 19 -16.16 -13.42 2.36
N GLN A 20 -14.84 -13.47 2.51
CA GLN A 20 -14.18 -13.64 3.81
C GLN A 20 -14.44 -12.44 4.73
N VAL A 21 -14.34 -11.22 4.20
CA VAL A 21 -14.58 -9.99 4.96
C VAL A 21 -16.06 -9.89 5.37
N CYS A 22 -17.00 -10.24 4.49
CA CYS A 22 -18.43 -10.32 4.79
C CYS A 22 -18.72 -11.35 5.88
N ALA A 23 -18.14 -12.55 5.79
CA ALA A 23 -18.31 -13.61 6.80
C ALA A 23 -17.74 -13.20 8.16
N ASN A 24 -16.61 -12.49 8.18
CA ASN A 24 -16.03 -11.97 9.41
C ASN A 24 -16.86 -10.83 10.00
N ASN A 25 -17.44 -9.96 9.16
CA ASN A 25 -18.34 -8.91 9.63
C ASN A 25 -19.49 -9.49 10.45
N LEU A 26 -20.10 -10.60 10.03
CA LEU A 26 -21.22 -11.26 10.74
C LEU A 26 -20.85 -11.83 12.11
N LYS A 27 -19.56 -12.11 12.38
CA LYS A 27 -19.09 -12.60 13.68
C LYS A 27 -18.93 -11.49 14.72
N THR A 28 -18.89 -10.24 14.27
CA THR A 28 -18.67 -9.08 15.12
C THR A 28 -19.99 -8.62 15.76
N TYR A 29 -19.94 -8.09 16.97
CA TYR A 29 -21.11 -7.47 17.61
C TYR A 29 -21.14 -5.97 17.30
N TRP A 30 -22.27 -5.49 16.78
CA TRP A 30 -22.48 -4.09 16.43
C TRP A 30 -23.70 -3.52 17.14
N VAL A 31 -23.59 -2.25 17.56
CA VAL A 31 -24.73 -1.49 18.09
C VAL A 31 -24.88 -0.21 17.27
N PRO A 32 -26.03 0.00 16.59
CA PRO A 32 -27.15 -0.93 16.43
C PRO A 32 -26.88 -2.01 15.34
N SER A 33 -27.46 -3.21 15.50
CA SER A 33 -27.25 -4.36 14.60
C SER A 33 -27.61 -4.08 13.13
N VAL A 34 -28.62 -3.23 12.89
CA VAL A 34 -29.05 -2.85 11.53
C VAL A 34 -27.93 -2.18 10.71
N VAL A 35 -26.96 -1.52 11.36
CA VAL A 35 -25.81 -0.91 10.66
C VAL A 35 -24.90 -1.98 10.09
N GLN A 36 -24.64 -3.04 10.85
CA GLN A 36 -23.86 -4.18 10.41
C GLN A 36 -24.52 -4.89 9.25
N GLU A 37 -25.76 -5.33 9.43
CA GLU A 37 -26.48 -6.21 8.50
C GLU A 37 -26.87 -5.52 7.18
N LYS A 38 -27.12 -4.21 7.22
CA LYS A 38 -27.59 -3.47 6.04
C LYS A 38 -26.55 -2.51 5.51
N ARG A 39 -26.13 -1.52 6.30
CA ARG A 39 -25.26 -0.44 5.78
C ARG A 39 -23.88 -0.97 5.42
N PHE A 40 -23.19 -1.55 6.40
CA PHE A 40 -21.81 -1.97 6.24
C PHE A 40 -21.69 -3.25 5.43
N HIS A 41 -22.55 -4.24 5.67
CA HIS A 41 -22.55 -5.50 4.90
C HIS A 41 -22.85 -5.26 3.41
N ASN A 42 -23.84 -4.42 3.05
CA ASN A 42 -24.09 -4.12 1.65
C ASN A 42 -22.89 -3.41 1.00
N TRP A 43 -22.24 -2.48 1.71
CA TRP A 43 -21.05 -1.81 1.21
C TRP A 43 -19.88 -2.79 0.97
N LEU A 44 -19.64 -3.72 1.91
CA LEU A 44 -18.64 -4.78 1.76
C LEU A 44 -18.95 -5.69 0.57
N SER A 45 -20.22 -6.07 0.37
CA SER A 45 -20.64 -6.94 -0.73
C SER A 45 -20.45 -6.34 -2.13
N SER A 46 -20.28 -5.03 -2.23
CA SER A 46 -19.97 -4.32 -3.47
C SER A 46 -18.57 -3.70 -3.48
N ALA A 47 -17.70 -4.09 -2.54
CA ALA A 47 -16.38 -3.49 -2.41
C ALA A 47 -15.49 -3.84 -3.61
N HIS A 48 -14.99 -2.81 -4.29
CA HIS A 48 -13.97 -2.92 -5.33
C HIS A 48 -12.56 -2.90 -4.72
N ASP A 49 -11.56 -3.17 -5.56
CA ASP A 49 -10.16 -3.07 -5.18
C ASP A 49 -9.82 -1.69 -4.60
N TRP A 50 -9.08 -1.70 -3.51
CA TRP A 50 -8.84 -0.49 -2.75
C TRP A 50 -7.60 0.23 -3.28
N ALA A 51 -7.80 1.40 -3.89
CA ALA A 51 -6.72 2.30 -4.24
C ALA A 51 -6.05 2.82 -2.96
N VAL A 52 -4.79 2.46 -2.73
CA VAL A 52 -4.02 2.80 -1.52
C VAL A 52 -2.98 3.91 -1.73
N SER A 53 -2.43 4.06 -2.94
CA SER A 53 -1.47 5.15 -3.21
C SER A 53 -2.14 6.50 -3.28
N ARG A 54 -1.41 7.54 -2.86
CA ARG A 54 -1.90 8.91 -2.86
C ARG A 54 -0.74 9.83 -3.20
N THR A 55 -0.94 10.68 -4.19
CA THR A 55 0.01 11.73 -4.55
C THR A 55 -0.01 12.84 -3.51
N ARG A 56 0.75 12.62 -2.43
CA ARG A 56 0.84 13.48 -1.25
C ARG A 56 2.28 13.49 -0.74
N TYR A 57 2.62 14.58 -0.06
CA TYR A 57 3.95 14.75 0.53
C TYR A 57 4.03 14.28 1.99
N TRP A 58 2.95 14.50 2.76
CA TRP A 58 2.88 14.11 4.18
C TRP A 58 1.98 12.89 4.37
N GLY A 59 2.57 11.82 4.89
CA GLY A 59 1.93 10.52 5.13
C GLY A 59 2.99 9.42 5.22
N THR A 60 2.55 8.21 5.51
CA THR A 60 3.42 7.02 5.48
C THR A 60 3.75 6.70 4.03
N PRO A 61 5.04 6.72 3.61
CA PRO A 61 5.42 6.36 2.25
C PRO A 61 5.12 4.89 1.96
N ILE A 62 4.77 4.57 0.71
CA ILE A 62 4.65 3.16 0.30
C ILE A 62 6.05 2.53 0.34
N PRO A 63 6.25 1.41 1.05
CA PRO A 63 7.56 0.82 1.26
C PRO A 63 7.95 -0.11 0.09
N MET A 64 7.72 0.35 -1.14
CA MET A 64 8.05 -0.38 -2.36
C MET A 64 9.24 0.28 -3.04
N TRP A 65 10.25 -0.51 -3.35
CA TRP A 65 11.40 -0.13 -4.17
C TRP A 65 11.36 -0.90 -5.48
N ALA A 66 11.60 -0.22 -6.59
CA ALA A 66 11.57 -0.79 -7.92
C ALA A 66 12.68 -0.19 -8.79
N ASN A 67 13.14 -0.94 -9.79
CA ASN A 67 13.86 -0.36 -10.90
C ASN A 67 12.90 0.30 -11.90
N GLU A 68 13.42 1.10 -12.84
CA GLU A 68 12.62 1.93 -13.75
C GLU A 68 11.65 1.12 -14.62
N ASP A 69 11.99 -0.12 -14.97
CA ASP A 69 11.17 -1.02 -15.78
C ASP A 69 10.28 -1.98 -14.95
N PHE A 70 10.30 -1.85 -13.62
CA PHE A 70 9.59 -2.71 -12.67
C PHE A 70 9.90 -4.22 -12.80
N SER A 71 11.00 -4.60 -13.46
CA SER A 71 11.44 -6.00 -13.59
C SER A 71 12.01 -6.56 -12.27
N GLU A 72 12.41 -5.69 -11.35
CA GLU A 72 12.76 -6.01 -9.98
C GLU A 72 12.01 -5.07 -9.03
N MET A 73 11.26 -5.65 -8.09
CA MET A 73 10.55 -4.92 -7.06
C MET A 73 10.74 -5.58 -5.72
N ARG A 74 10.83 -4.78 -4.67
CA ARG A 74 10.95 -5.25 -3.29
C ARG A 74 10.04 -4.45 -2.37
N CYS A 75 9.27 -5.18 -1.56
CA CYS A 75 8.52 -4.61 -0.44
C CYS A 75 9.38 -4.69 0.81
N ILE A 76 9.64 -3.55 1.44
CA ILE A 76 10.47 -3.46 2.65
C ILE A 76 9.57 -3.51 3.88
N GLY A 77 9.76 -4.52 4.73
CA GLY A 77 8.89 -4.80 5.85
C GLY A 77 9.26 -4.07 7.14
N SER A 78 10.47 -3.51 7.24
CA SER A 78 10.97 -2.90 8.48
C SER A 78 12.06 -1.85 8.23
N ILE A 79 12.28 -0.99 9.23
CA ILE A 79 13.41 -0.04 9.24
C ILE A 79 14.73 -0.81 9.20
N GLU A 80 14.87 -1.87 10.01
CA GLU A 80 16.08 -2.69 10.06
C GLU A 80 16.43 -3.28 8.68
N GLU A 81 15.44 -3.83 7.96
CA GLU A 81 15.65 -4.32 6.59
C GLU A 81 16.14 -3.21 5.67
N LEU A 82 15.57 -2.01 5.76
CA LEU A 82 15.99 -0.88 4.94
C LEU A 82 17.42 -0.44 5.27
N GLU A 83 17.79 -0.38 6.55
CA GLU A 83 19.13 -0.05 7.00
C GLU A 83 20.17 -1.08 6.50
N GLN A 84 19.84 -2.37 6.57
CA GLN A 84 20.71 -3.46 6.09
C GLN A 84 20.96 -3.36 4.58
N LEU A 85 19.94 -3.02 3.79
CA LEU A 85 20.04 -2.96 2.33
C LEU A 85 20.70 -1.69 1.81
N THR A 86 20.51 -0.57 2.50
CA THR A 86 21.05 0.74 2.10
C THR A 86 22.40 1.04 2.76
N GLY A 87 22.73 0.35 3.86
CA GLY A 87 23.90 0.64 4.69
C GLY A 87 23.79 1.96 5.46
N GLN A 88 22.62 2.60 5.48
CA GLN A 88 22.39 3.88 6.15
C GLN A 88 21.54 3.69 7.40
N LYS A 89 21.82 4.48 8.44
CA LYS A 89 21.00 4.50 9.65
C LYS A 89 19.78 5.39 9.42
N ILE A 90 18.60 4.88 9.72
CA ILE A 90 17.32 5.52 9.44
C ILE A 90 16.62 5.83 10.76
N THR A 91 16.40 7.12 10.99
CA THR A 91 15.74 7.62 12.21
C THR A 91 14.34 8.14 11.92
N ASP A 92 14.07 8.51 10.68
CA ASP A 92 12.80 9.03 10.21
C ASP A 92 12.50 8.43 8.83
N ILE A 93 11.26 7.94 8.66
CA ILE A 93 10.78 7.28 7.45
C ILE A 93 9.92 8.20 6.57
N HIS A 94 9.78 9.48 6.90
CA HIS A 94 9.07 10.41 6.04
C HIS A 94 9.83 10.61 4.73
N ARG A 95 9.05 10.88 3.67
CA ARG A 95 9.49 10.97 2.27
C ARG A 95 10.84 11.67 2.05
N HIS A 96 11.05 12.82 2.67
CA HIS A 96 12.27 13.63 2.48
C HIS A 96 13.54 12.99 3.03
N PHE A 97 13.43 12.03 3.95
CA PHE A 97 14.57 11.31 4.51
C PHE A 97 14.87 9.99 3.79
N ILE A 98 13.92 9.44 3.03
CA ILE A 98 14.09 8.09 2.43
C ILE A 98 14.02 8.04 0.91
N ASP A 99 13.52 9.09 0.23
CA ASP A 99 13.39 9.09 -1.24
C ASP A 99 14.72 9.01 -1.99
N HIS A 100 15.80 9.50 -1.37
CA HIS A 100 17.14 9.45 -1.96
C HIS A 100 17.86 8.12 -1.72
N LEU A 101 17.27 7.21 -0.94
CA LEU A 101 17.87 5.92 -0.63
C LEU A 101 17.70 4.95 -1.80
N GLU A 102 18.81 4.33 -2.17
CA GLU A 102 18.90 3.36 -3.26
C GLU A 102 19.24 1.99 -2.70
N ILE A 103 18.59 0.94 -3.23
CA ILE A 103 18.85 -0.45 -2.87
C ILE A 103 19.60 -1.12 -4.03
N PRO A 104 20.77 -1.73 -3.80
CA PRO A 104 21.49 -2.46 -4.85
C PRO A 104 20.62 -3.57 -5.47
N SER A 105 20.60 -3.66 -6.80
CA SER A 105 19.88 -4.72 -7.51
C SER A 105 20.50 -6.09 -7.22
N SER A 106 19.65 -7.07 -6.92
CA SER A 106 20.07 -8.47 -6.78
C SER A 106 20.36 -9.14 -8.14
N LYS A 107 19.90 -8.53 -9.24
CA LYS A 107 20.01 -9.02 -10.61
C LYS A 107 21.15 -8.37 -11.41
N GLY A 108 21.96 -7.52 -10.77
CA GLY A 108 23.08 -6.82 -11.42
C GLY A 108 22.67 -5.66 -12.34
N GLY A 109 21.46 -5.13 -12.15
CA GLY A 109 20.95 -3.96 -12.88
C GLY A 109 21.12 -2.63 -12.11
N PRO A 110 20.48 -1.55 -12.60
CA PRO A 110 20.41 -0.29 -11.87
C PRO A 110 19.84 -0.48 -10.46
N PRO A 111 20.23 0.37 -9.49
CA PRO A 111 19.68 0.31 -8.16
C PRO A 111 18.17 0.57 -8.16
N LEU A 112 17.48 -0.03 -7.20
CA LEU A 112 16.05 0.17 -6.99
C LEU A 112 15.84 1.48 -6.24
N LYS A 113 14.85 2.26 -6.68
CA LYS A 113 14.41 3.50 -6.05
C LYS A 113 13.01 3.32 -5.48
N ARG A 114 12.67 4.09 -4.45
CA ARG A 114 11.31 4.06 -3.91
C ARG A 114 10.32 4.52 -4.99
N VAL A 115 9.19 3.82 -5.08
CA VAL A 115 8.14 4.16 -6.04
C VAL A 115 7.55 5.54 -5.73
N GLU A 116 7.12 6.25 -6.76
CA GLU A 116 6.33 7.47 -6.58
C GLU A 116 4.86 7.11 -6.32
N ASP A 117 4.26 7.85 -5.39
CA ASP A 117 2.87 7.69 -4.95
C ASP A 117 2.02 8.89 -5.43
#